data_AF-A0A1H8KXZ0-F1
#
_entry.id   AF-A0A1H8KXZ0-F1
#
_cell.length_a   1.000
_cell.length_b   1.000
_cell.length_c   1.000
_cell.angle_alpha   90.00
_cell.angle_beta   90.00
_cell.angle_gamma   90.00
#
_symmetry.space_group_name_H-M   'P 1'
#
loop_
_entity.id
_entity.type
_entity.pdbx_description
1 polymer ?
#
loop_
_entity_poly.entity_id
_entity_poly.type
_entity_poly.pdbx_seq_one_letter_code
_entity_poly.pdbx_strand_id
1 'polypeptide(L)'
;MTTTPDQRRKGQRGAEPTADGAAGTAAGTAAEQRPPEQRAGEPHAVDAAAAEVRTPGPRRPAGAAPVPRPASVPRDLPRWVRWTVLPLLVLVPLGYVIISAQQSRESGESKQEEAAARHLRFGYYPSSLQQRVYQVPIPYGAAHVGYLETNSWDTAVLYTQFTTTAGGLDTFLAKVGTTRDALHAGASSITASQARAVNWNLSGTGPWSGITIRRAGDKPDHAIAVDLHDPDVPTVYVVSTVNFQHGFGGN
;
A
#
# COMPACT_ATOMS: atom_id res chain seq x y z
N MET A 1 27.71 -29.15 -76.40
CA MET A 1 27.33 -28.61 -75.07
C MET A 1 26.00 -29.24 -74.67
N THR A 2 26.09 -30.14 -73.70
CA THR A 2 25.10 -30.56 -72.69
C THR A 2 23.66 -30.93 -73.13
N THR A 3 23.48 -32.25 -73.28
CA THR A 3 22.23 -33.03 -73.15
C THR A 3 21.76 -33.09 -71.69
N THR A 4 20.44 -33.06 -71.42
CA THR A 4 19.71 -34.06 -70.58
C THR A 4 18.28 -33.59 -70.25
N PRO A 5 17.28 -34.50 -70.23
CA PRO A 5 15.85 -34.19 -70.33
C PRO A 5 15.02 -34.45 -69.07
N ASP A 6 13.77 -34.03 -69.17
CA ASP A 6 12.55 -34.38 -68.43
C ASP A 6 12.41 -35.89 -68.12
N GLN A 7 12.10 -36.22 -66.86
CA GLN A 7 11.57 -37.52 -66.44
C GLN A 7 10.56 -37.37 -65.28
N ARG A 8 9.30 -37.64 -65.62
CA ARG A 8 8.22 -38.05 -64.72
C ARG A 8 8.54 -39.38 -64.01
N ARG A 9 8.21 -39.46 -62.71
CA ARG A 9 7.78 -40.67 -61.98
C ARG A 9 7.07 -40.21 -60.70
N LYS A 10 5.73 -40.25 -60.57
CA LYS A 10 4.79 -41.37 -60.32
C LYS A 10 5.11 -42.24 -59.08
N GLY A 11 4.22 -42.13 -58.09
CA GLY A 11 3.88 -43.14 -57.07
C GLY A 11 4.49 -42.88 -55.70
N GLN A 12 3.84 -43.16 -54.56
CA GLN A 12 2.54 -43.78 -54.26
C GLN A 12 2.43 -43.90 -52.72
N ARG A 13 1.20 -44.00 -52.19
CA ARG A 13 0.80 -44.51 -50.85
C ARG A 13 1.05 -43.55 -49.68
N GLY A 14 0.03 -43.15 -48.91
CA GLY A 14 -0.88 -43.98 -48.10
C GLY A 14 -0.41 -43.80 -46.64
N ALA A 15 -1.22 -43.49 -45.62
CA ALA A 15 -2.60 -43.81 -45.35
C ALA A 15 -3.28 -42.71 -44.50
N GLU A 16 -4.60 -42.69 -44.61
CA GLU A 16 -5.59 -41.94 -43.83
C GLU A 16 -5.93 -42.66 -42.50
N PRO A 17 -6.90 -42.20 -41.68
CA PRO A 17 -6.81 -42.17 -40.22
C PRO A 17 -7.75 -43.17 -39.52
N THR A 18 -7.52 -43.41 -38.22
CA THR A 18 -8.48 -44.07 -37.31
C THR A 18 -8.04 -43.67 -35.89
N ALA A 19 -8.75 -42.85 -35.12
CA ALA A 19 -10.06 -43.01 -34.49
C ALA A 19 -10.13 -44.08 -33.38
N ASP A 20 -10.79 -43.65 -32.29
CA ASP A 20 -11.48 -44.42 -31.25
C ASP A 20 -10.77 -44.96 -30.01
N GLY A 21 -11.49 -44.78 -28.89
CA GLY A 21 -11.50 -45.67 -27.73
C GLY A 21 -11.26 -44.96 -26.40
N ALA A 22 -12.28 -44.38 -25.74
CA ALA A 22 -13.18 -45.03 -24.77
C ALA A 22 -12.50 -45.30 -23.41
N ALA A 23 -12.86 -44.62 -22.31
CA ALA A 23 -14.05 -44.76 -21.43
C ALA A 23 -13.88 -45.79 -20.27
N GLY A 24 -14.31 -45.40 -19.06
CA GLY A 24 -14.45 -46.24 -17.85
C GLY A 24 -13.83 -45.58 -16.60
N THR A 25 -14.53 -44.90 -15.68
CA THR A 25 -15.64 -45.27 -14.76
C THR A 25 -15.21 -46.09 -13.52
N ALA A 26 -15.21 -45.45 -12.33
CA ALA A 26 -15.63 -45.92 -10.99
C ALA A 26 -15.16 -44.86 -9.95
N ALA A 27 -15.97 -44.16 -9.14
CA ALA A 27 -17.00 -44.53 -8.14
C ALA A 27 -16.43 -45.06 -6.79
N GLY A 28 -16.76 -44.34 -5.69
CA GLY A 28 -16.62 -44.74 -4.27
C GLY A 28 -15.27 -44.33 -3.63
N THR A 29 -15.17 -43.65 -2.49
CA THR A 29 -15.92 -43.82 -1.23
C THR A 29 -15.72 -42.59 -0.33
N ALA A 30 -16.79 -42.16 0.33
CA ALA A 30 -16.77 -41.20 1.44
C ALA A 30 -16.47 -41.92 2.77
N ALA A 31 -15.57 -41.36 3.57
CA ALA A 31 -15.47 -41.53 5.04
C ALA A 31 -14.51 -40.45 5.56
N GLU A 32 -15.01 -39.40 6.23
CA GLU A 32 -15.19 -39.34 7.68
C GLU A 32 -13.84 -39.36 8.43
N GLN A 33 -13.24 -38.18 8.65
CA GLN A 33 -12.39 -37.95 9.82
C GLN A 33 -12.71 -36.57 10.41
N ARG A 34 -13.39 -36.64 11.56
CA ARG A 34 -13.86 -35.54 12.40
C ARG A 34 -12.72 -34.75 13.06
N PRO A 35 -12.99 -33.49 13.44
CA PRO A 35 -12.15 -32.72 14.35
C PRO A 35 -12.34 -33.18 15.81
N PRO A 36 -11.34 -33.07 16.69
CA PRO A 36 -11.58 -33.15 18.12
C PRO A 36 -12.20 -31.84 18.62
N GLU A 37 -13.53 -31.83 18.76
CA GLU A 37 -14.20 -31.16 19.86
C GLU A 37 -13.89 -31.89 21.17
N GLN A 38 -13.55 -31.13 22.22
CA GLN A 38 -14.00 -31.28 23.61
C GLN A 38 -13.08 -30.44 24.52
N ARG A 39 -13.56 -29.64 25.48
CA ARG A 39 -14.93 -29.39 25.94
C ARG A 39 -14.91 -28.14 26.83
N ALA A 40 -16.06 -27.48 26.85
CA ALA A 40 -16.48 -26.40 27.73
C ALA A 40 -16.20 -26.64 29.23
N GLY A 41 -16.09 -25.53 29.96
CA GLY A 41 -16.05 -25.47 31.42
C GLY A 41 -15.98 -24.03 31.91
N GLU A 42 -17.12 -23.35 31.82
CA GLU A 42 -17.38 -21.98 32.27
C GLU A 42 -17.51 -21.88 33.82
N PRO A 43 -17.85 -20.72 34.42
CA PRO A 43 -17.17 -20.13 35.58
C PRO A 43 -17.81 -20.45 36.94
N HIS A 44 -17.08 -20.22 38.03
CA HIS A 44 -17.68 -20.07 39.36
C HIS A 44 -16.96 -19.01 40.20
N ALA A 45 -17.69 -17.93 40.47
CA ALA A 45 -17.59 -17.18 41.72
C ALA A 45 -18.41 -17.92 42.78
N VAL A 46 -17.90 -18.07 44.01
CA VAL A 46 -18.45 -17.60 45.31
C VAL A 46 -17.86 -18.39 46.49
N ASP A 47 -17.65 -17.66 47.60
CA ASP A 47 -17.59 -18.10 49.02
C ASP A 47 -16.49 -19.07 49.45
N ALA A 48 -16.04 -19.12 50.72
CA ALA A 48 -16.01 -18.28 51.90
C ALA A 48 -15.35 -19.17 52.99
N ALA A 49 -14.72 -18.57 54.00
CA ALA A 49 -14.28 -19.18 55.27
C ALA A 49 -13.12 -20.20 55.19
N ALA A 50 -12.23 -20.37 56.17
CA ALA A 50 -11.88 -19.66 57.40
C ALA A 50 -10.54 -20.27 57.85
N ALA A 51 -9.59 -19.46 58.29
CA ALA A 51 -8.55 -19.91 59.23
C ALA A 51 -7.99 -18.71 59.98
N GLU A 52 -8.57 -18.55 61.15
CA GLU A 52 -8.29 -17.59 62.21
C GLU A 52 -6.88 -17.81 62.78
N VAL A 53 -6.05 -16.76 62.81
CA VAL A 53 -4.96 -16.66 63.78
C VAL A 53 -5.10 -15.33 64.49
N ARG A 54 -5.63 -15.42 65.71
CA ARG A 54 -5.82 -14.33 66.68
C ARG A 54 -4.67 -14.39 67.68
N THR A 55 -3.92 -13.29 67.78
CA THR A 55 -3.10 -12.99 68.97
C THR A 55 -3.11 -11.47 69.21
N PRO A 56 -3.11 -10.98 70.46
CA PRO A 56 -3.78 -9.73 70.82
C PRO A 56 -2.82 -8.55 71.14
N GLY A 57 -3.37 -7.33 71.03
CA GLY A 57 -2.96 -6.12 71.78
C GLY A 57 -2.52 -4.92 70.91
N PRO A 58 -2.55 -3.66 71.42
CA PRO A 58 -3.19 -3.12 72.61
C PRO A 58 -4.34 -2.13 72.28
N ARG A 59 -5.21 -1.86 73.27
CA ARG A 59 -6.28 -0.85 73.20
C ARG A 59 -5.67 0.54 73.00
N ARG A 60 -6.06 1.25 71.94
CA ARG A 60 -5.75 2.67 71.75
C ARG A 60 -6.81 3.52 72.47
N PRO A 61 -6.43 4.47 73.34
CA PRO A 61 -7.39 5.26 74.09
C PRO A 61 -8.20 6.18 73.16
N ALA A 62 -9.51 6.21 73.39
CA ALA A 62 -10.39 7.26 72.91
C ALA A 62 -9.98 8.60 73.54
N GLY A 63 -9.80 9.64 72.74
CA GLY A 63 -9.55 11.01 73.20
C GLY A 63 -8.38 11.68 72.50
N ALA A 64 -8.59 12.14 71.28
CA ALA A 64 -7.79 13.22 70.70
C ALA A 64 -8.74 14.17 69.96
N ALA A 65 -8.84 15.39 70.47
CA ALA A 65 -9.61 16.49 69.90
C ALA A 65 -9.22 16.76 68.43
N PRO A 66 -10.12 17.33 67.60
CA PRO A 66 -9.80 17.64 66.22
C PRO A 66 -8.70 18.70 66.17
N VAL A 67 -7.54 18.33 65.62
CA VAL A 67 -6.47 19.27 65.29
C VAL A 67 -6.98 20.17 64.16
N PRO A 68 -6.99 21.51 64.30
CA PRO A 68 -7.31 22.39 63.18
C PRO A 68 -6.22 22.23 62.12
N ARG A 69 -6.60 21.75 60.93
CA ARG A 69 -5.73 21.80 59.74
C ARG A 69 -5.40 23.27 59.47
N PRO A 70 -4.12 23.68 59.32
CA PRO A 70 -3.84 25.03 58.89
C PRO A 70 -4.45 25.22 57.50
N ALA A 71 -5.23 26.28 57.33
CA ALA A 71 -5.67 26.73 56.02
C ALA A 71 -4.42 26.88 55.14
N SER A 72 -4.40 26.19 54.01
CA SER A 72 -3.41 26.42 52.96
C SER A 72 -3.57 27.87 52.50
N VAL A 73 -2.73 28.76 53.07
CA VAL A 73 -2.57 30.13 52.62
C VAL A 73 -2.21 30.07 51.14
N PRO A 74 -2.96 30.72 50.22
CA PRO A 74 -2.47 30.92 48.88
C PRO A 74 -1.17 31.70 49.02
N ARG A 75 -0.03 31.09 48.72
CA ARG A 75 1.23 31.83 48.67
C ARG A 75 1.06 32.83 47.53
N ASP A 76 0.81 34.09 47.88
CA ASP A 76 0.84 35.18 46.93
C ASP A 76 2.25 35.22 46.33
N LEU A 77 2.36 34.72 45.10
CA LEU A 77 3.58 34.81 44.32
C LEU A 77 3.97 36.29 44.26
N PRO A 78 5.24 36.65 44.55
CA PRO A 78 5.69 38.02 44.46
C PRO A 78 5.31 38.59 43.10
N ARG A 79 4.85 39.85 43.06
CA ARG A 79 4.36 40.47 41.81
C ARG A 79 5.34 40.27 40.65
N TRP A 80 6.64 40.38 40.91
CA TRP A 80 7.69 40.14 39.91
C TRP A 80 7.68 38.71 39.34
N VAL A 81 7.39 37.68 40.15
CA VAL A 81 7.27 36.29 39.68
C VAL A 81 6.07 36.14 38.75
N ARG A 82 4.93 36.77 39.05
CA ARG A 82 3.80 36.80 38.11
C ARG A 82 4.16 37.52 36.80
N TRP A 83 4.82 38.68 36.91
CA TRP A 83 5.25 39.46 35.74
C TRP A 83 6.35 38.79 34.92
N THR A 84 7.10 37.82 35.46
CA THR A 84 8.10 37.05 34.71
C THR A 84 7.55 35.73 34.20
N VAL A 85 6.89 34.95 35.07
CA VAL A 85 6.45 33.58 34.78
C VAL A 85 5.24 33.57 33.84
N LEU A 86 4.29 34.49 34.00
CA LEU A 86 3.10 34.54 33.14
C LEU A 86 3.44 34.86 31.67
N PRO A 87 4.23 35.91 31.34
CA PRO A 87 4.65 36.10 29.96
C PRO A 87 5.53 34.95 29.49
N LEU A 88 6.43 34.39 30.32
CA LEU A 88 7.23 33.23 29.94
C LEU A 88 6.36 32.02 29.54
N LEU A 89 5.31 31.72 30.31
CA LEU A 89 4.39 30.62 30.02
C LEU A 89 3.48 30.84 28.82
N VAL A 90 3.28 32.07 28.36
CA VAL A 90 2.45 32.40 27.19
C VAL A 90 3.30 32.63 25.95
N LEU A 91 4.37 33.42 26.04
CA LEU A 91 5.28 33.74 24.93
C LEU A 91 6.07 32.51 24.47
N VAL A 92 6.44 31.58 25.35
CA VAL A 92 7.16 30.37 24.93
C VAL A 92 6.27 29.47 24.04
N PRO A 93 5.06 29.05 24.47
CA PRO A 93 4.21 28.25 23.60
C PRO A 93 3.68 29.04 22.40
N LEU A 94 3.36 30.34 22.54
CA LEU A 94 2.89 31.15 21.42
C LEU A 94 3.99 31.42 20.39
N GLY A 95 5.22 31.65 20.85
CA GLY A 95 6.41 31.76 20.00
C GLY A 95 6.76 30.44 19.33
N TYR A 96 6.61 29.32 20.04
CA TYR A 96 6.77 27.99 19.47
C TYR A 96 5.73 27.70 18.39
N VAL A 97 4.46 28.11 18.58
CA VAL A 97 3.40 27.97 17.57
C VAL A 97 3.68 28.80 16.32
N ILE A 98 4.23 30.01 16.45
CA ILE A 98 4.58 30.86 15.31
C ILE A 98 5.73 30.25 14.48
N ILE A 99 6.72 29.63 15.14
CA ILE A 99 7.86 28.96 14.47
C ILE A 99 7.42 27.62 13.86
N SER A 100 6.55 26.86 14.55
CA SER A 100 6.06 25.57 14.04
C SER A 100 5.11 25.71 12.86
N ALA A 101 4.37 26.83 12.76
CA ALA A 101 3.54 27.12 11.60
C ALA A 101 4.36 27.39 10.32
N GLN A 102 5.55 27.99 10.44
CA GLN A 102 6.46 28.16 9.29
C GLN A 102 7.14 26.85 8.91
N GLN A 103 7.42 25.96 9.87
CA GLN A 103 7.85 24.59 9.56
C GLN A 103 6.74 23.74 8.94
N SER A 104 5.47 23.92 9.33
CA SER A 104 4.37 23.03 8.93
C SER A 104 3.86 23.23 7.50
N ARG A 105 4.29 24.28 6.78
CA ARG A 105 3.95 24.49 5.36
C ARG A 105 5.10 24.17 4.40
N GLU A 106 6.34 24.28 4.86
CA GLU A 106 7.53 23.91 4.08
C GLU A 106 8.06 22.50 4.40
N SER A 107 7.59 21.84 5.48
CA SER A 107 7.95 20.44 5.81
C SER A 107 7.27 19.40 4.91
N GLY A 108 6.31 19.82 4.07
CA GLY A 108 5.69 18.96 3.05
C GLY A 108 6.52 18.84 1.78
N GLU A 109 7.22 19.90 1.40
CA GLU A 109 8.13 19.94 0.23
C GLU A 109 9.55 19.48 0.62
N SER A 110 10.07 19.94 1.76
CA SER A 110 11.44 19.61 2.20
C SER A 110 11.65 18.17 2.67
N LYS A 111 10.59 17.43 3.05
CA LYS A 111 10.68 15.97 3.27
C LYS A 111 10.68 15.14 1.98
N GLN A 112 10.37 15.75 0.83
CA GLN A 112 10.51 15.09 -0.47
C GLN A 112 11.94 15.22 -1.01
N GLU A 113 12.70 16.23 -0.56
CA GLU A 113 14.06 16.50 -1.03
C GLU A 113 15.12 15.60 -0.34
N GLU A 114 14.87 15.10 0.87
CA GLU A 114 15.67 14.03 1.50
C GLU A 114 15.18 12.61 1.15
N ALA A 115 14.62 12.41 -0.05
CA ALA A 115 14.28 11.08 -0.52
C ALA A 115 15.56 10.30 -0.88
N ALA A 116 16.10 9.54 0.08
CA ALA A 116 16.95 8.40 -0.26
C ALA A 116 16.24 7.59 -1.35
N ALA A 117 16.85 7.45 -2.53
CA ALA A 117 16.27 6.74 -3.65
C ALA A 117 15.84 5.34 -3.18
N ARG A 118 14.53 5.10 -3.14
CA ARG A 118 14.01 3.80 -2.69
C ARG A 118 14.00 2.89 -3.91
N HIS A 119 14.53 1.69 -3.76
CA HIS A 119 14.56 0.74 -4.87
C HIS A 119 13.21 0.03 -5.02
N LEU A 120 12.76 -0.17 -6.26
CA LEU A 120 11.67 -1.09 -6.56
C LEU A 120 12.05 -2.51 -6.11
N ARG A 121 11.06 -3.23 -5.57
CA ARG A 121 11.16 -4.66 -5.27
C ARG A 121 10.96 -5.45 -6.56
N PHE A 122 12.03 -5.68 -7.30
CA PHE A 122 12.00 -6.47 -8.53
C PHE A 122 11.84 -7.96 -8.25
N GLY A 123 11.21 -8.67 -9.19
CA GLY A 123 10.99 -10.12 -9.12
C GLY A 123 9.78 -10.53 -8.27
N TYR A 124 9.05 -9.56 -7.72
CA TYR A 124 7.85 -9.78 -6.92
C TYR A 124 6.69 -8.97 -7.48
N TYR A 125 5.50 -9.55 -7.40
CA TYR A 125 4.26 -8.87 -7.77
C TYR A 125 3.72 -8.09 -6.55
N PRO A 126 3.09 -6.92 -6.76
CA PRO A 126 2.21 -6.36 -5.74
C PRO A 126 1.15 -7.40 -5.37
N SER A 127 0.82 -7.50 -4.09
CA SER A 127 -0.23 -8.38 -3.59
C SER A 127 -1.57 -8.10 -4.29
N SER A 128 -2.46 -9.09 -4.33
CA SER A 128 -3.80 -8.91 -4.91
C SER A 128 -4.58 -7.78 -4.25
N LEU A 129 -4.37 -7.54 -2.95
CA LEU A 129 -4.98 -6.43 -2.24
C LEU A 129 -4.42 -5.08 -2.73
N GLN A 130 -3.10 -4.94 -2.84
CA GLN A 130 -2.46 -3.73 -3.37
C GLN A 130 -2.95 -3.42 -4.78
N GLN A 131 -2.98 -4.41 -5.68
CA GLN A 131 -3.47 -4.20 -7.06
C GLN A 131 -4.92 -3.71 -7.09
N ARG A 132 -5.77 -4.17 -6.16
CA ARG A 132 -7.18 -3.73 -6.05
C ARG A 132 -7.30 -2.32 -5.49
N VAL A 133 -6.59 -2.01 -4.40
CA VAL A 133 -6.63 -0.69 -3.76
C VAL A 133 -6.11 0.38 -4.71
N TYR A 134 -4.94 0.14 -5.31
CA TYR A 134 -4.31 1.07 -6.24
C TYR A 134 -4.83 0.97 -7.67
N GLN A 135 -5.71 0.01 -7.96
CA GLN A 135 -6.27 -0.24 -9.30
C GLN A 135 -5.17 -0.36 -10.38
N VAL A 136 -4.10 -1.10 -10.07
CA VAL A 136 -2.99 -1.38 -11.00
C VAL A 136 -2.97 -2.88 -11.30
N PRO A 137 -3.79 -3.35 -12.26
CA PRO A 137 -3.88 -4.76 -12.59
C PRO A 137 -2.67 -5.19 -13.44
N ILE A 138 -1.81 -6.06 -12.92
CA ILE A 138 -0.67 -6.55 -13.70
C ILE A 138 -1.15 -7.60 -14.70
N PRO A 139 -0.89 -7.43 -16.02
CA PRO A 139 -1.33 -8.40 -17.01
C PRO A 139 -0.64 -9.76 -16.79
N TYR A 140 -1.35 -10.84 -17.13
CA TYR A 140 -0.79 -12.18 -17.04
C TYR A 140 0.41 -12.32 -17.97
N GLY A 141 1.48 -12.99 -17.49
CA GLY A 141 2.71 -13.15 -18.26
C GLY A 141 3.61 -11.91 -18.33
N ALA A 142 3.32 -10.88 -17.52
CA ALA A 142 4.24 -9.75 -17.37
C ALA A 142 5.62 -10.19 -16.85
N ALA A 143 6.66 -9.55 -17.34
CA ALA A 143 8.04 -9.77 -16.93
C ALA A 143 8.60 -8.53 -16.23
N HIS A 144 9.75 -8.69 -15.55
CA HIS A 144 10.46 -7.60 -14.87
C HIS A 144 9.57 -6.74 -13.96
N VAL A 145 8.61 -7.40 -13.28
CA VAL A 145 7.70 -6.70 -12.37
C VAL A 145 8.50 -6.17 -11.19
N GLY A 146 8.34 -4.88 -10.93
CA GLY A 146 8.91 -4.19 -9.80
C GLY A 146 7.88 -3.24 -9.20
N TYR A 147 7.82 -3.17 -7.87
CA TYR A 147 6.92 -2.25 -7.21
C TYR A 147 7.53 -1.64 -5.94
N LEU A 148 7.00 -0.48 -5.56
CA LEU A 148 7.28 0.15 -4.28
C LEU A 148 5.99 0.81 -3.82
N GLU A 149 5.56 0.49 -2.61
CA GLU A 149 4.49 1.24 -1.94
C GLU A 149 5.12 2.25 -0.98
N THR A 150 4.58 3.46 -0.99
CA THR A 150 4.97 4.54 -0.09
C THR A 150 3.71 5.13 0.50
N ASN A 151 3.66 5.29 1.82
CA ASN A 151 2.46 5.75 2.51
C ASN A 151 2.79 6.91 3.45
N SER A 152 1.91 7.91 3.48
CA SER A 152 1.90 9.02 4.43
C SER A 152 0.52 9.08 5.11
N TRP A 153 0.33 10.03 6.03
CA TRP A 153 -0.96 10.22 6.69
C TRP A 153 -2.06 10.69 5.73
N ASP A 154 -1.70 11.31 4.61
CA ASP A 154 -2.65 11.89 3.63
C ASP A 154 -2.74 11.13 2.32
N THR A 155 -1.66 10.45 1.95
CA THR A 155 -1.49 9.94 0.60
C THR A 155 -0.80 8.59 0.64
N ALA A 156 -1.34 7.64 -0.10
CA ALA A 156 -0.64 6.40 -0.39
C ALA A 156 -0.34 6.33 -1.89
N VAL A 157 0.89 5.97 -2.23
CA VAL A 157 1.38 5.90 -3.61
C VAL A 157 1.97 4.52 -3.87
N LEU A 158 1.52 3.88 -4.94
CA LEU A 158 2.11 2.68 -5.48
C LEU A 158 2.83 3.01 -6.78
N TYR A 159 4.15 2.81 -6.77
CA TYR A 159 4.98 2.78 -7.96
C TYR A 159 5.03 1.36 -8.47
N THR A 160 4.83 1.16 -9.76
CA THR A 160 4.92 -0.17 -10.38
C THR A 160 5.51 -0.07 -11.78
N GLN A 161 6.35 -1.02 -12.11
CA GLN A 161 6.96 -1.21 -13.42
C GLN A 161 6.78 -2.65 -13.86
N PHE A 162 6.51 -2.88 -15.13
CA PHE A 162 6.54 -4.21 -15.73
C PHE A 162 6.70 -4.13 -17.25
N THR A 163 7.27 -5.18 -17.83
CA THR A 163 7.29 -5.39 -19.28
C THR A 163 6.19 -6.36 -19.67
N THR A 164 5.50 -6.11 -20.77
CA THR A 164 4.40 -6.96 -21.24
C THR A 164 4.39 -7.05 -22.76
N THR A 165 3.49 -7.83 -23.32
CA THR A 165 3.28 -7.88 -24.78
C THR A 165 2.39 -6.73 -25.24
N ALA A 166 2.32 -6.46 -26.54
CA ALA A 166 1.34 -5.54 -27.10
C ALA A 166 -0.10 -5.79 -26.57
N GLY A 167 -0.60 -7.03 -26.67
CA GLY A 167 -1.94 -7.38 -26.14
C GLY A 167 -2.06 -7.27 -24.62
N GLY A 168 -0.96 -7.50 -23.89
CA GLY A 168 -0.91 -7.29 -22.44
C GLY A 168 -1.01 -5.80 -22.05
N LEU A 169 -0.39 -4.91 -22.83
CA LEU A 169 -0.57 -3.46 -22.69
C LEU A 169 -2.04 -3.06 -22.91
N ASP A 170 -2.68 -3.58 -23.96
CA ASP A 170 -4.11 -3.26 -24.22
C ASP A 170 -5.00 -3.75 -23.09
N THR A 171 -4.73 -4.95 -22.58
CA THR A 171 -5.45 -5.51 -21.43
C THR A 171 -5.27 -4.64 -20.18
N PHE A 172 -4.04 -4.19 -19.91
CA PHE A 172 -3.75 -3.29 -18.79
C PHE A 172 -4.52 -1.98 -18.93
N LEU A 173 -4.37 -1.29 -20.07
CA LEU A 173 -5.01 -0.01 -20.35
C LEU A 173 -6.53 -0.10 -20.26
N ALA A 174 -7.14 -1.14 -20.84
CA ALA A 174 -8.58 -1.35 -20.78
C ALA A 174 -9.07 -1.53 -19.34
N LYS A 175 -8.36 -2.28 -18.50
CA LYS A 175 -8.73 -2.47 -17.09
C LYS A 175 -8.56 -1.23 -16.23
N VAL A 176 -7.62 -0.34 -16.56
CA VAL A 176 -7.53 0.99 -15.96
C VAL A 176 -8.46 2.01 -16.66
N GLY A 177 -9.30 1.56 -17.60
CA GLY A 177 -10.35 2.37 -18.22
C GLY A 177 -9.85 3.36 -19.28
N THR A 178 -8.77 3.02 -20.00
CA THR A 178 -8.25 3.80 -21.14
C THR A 178 -7.84 2.88 -22.29
N THR A 179 -7.29 3.43 -23.37
CA THR A 179 -6.77 2.69 -24.53
C THR A 179 -5.45 3.28 -25.02
N ARG A 180 -4.75 2.61 -25.94
CA ARG A 180 -3.51 3.15 -26.53
C ARG A 180 -3.71 4.49 -27.22
N ASP A 181 -4.86 4.69 -27.87
CA ASP A 181 -5.16 5.94 -28.61
C ASP A 181 -5.23 7.16 -27.69
N ALA A 182 -5.46 6.96 -26.39
CA ALA A 182 -5.47 8.03 -25.40
C ALA A 182 -4.05 8.38 -24.87
N LEU A 183 -3.03 7.60 -25.22
CA LEU A 183 -1.65 7.90 -24.84
C LEU A 183 -1.11 9.05 -25.70
N HIS A 184 -0.53 10.05 -25.04
CA HIS A 184 0.12 11.16 -25.70
C HIS A 184 1.57 10.82 -26.00
N ALA A 185 1.94 10.82 -27.28
CA ALA A 185 3.30 10.55 -27.72
C ALA A 185 4.26 11.69 -27.32
N GLY A 186 5.52 11.34 -27.04
CA GLY A 186 6.61 12.27 -26.78
C GLY A 186 6.68 12.84 -25.36
N ALA A 187 5.79 12.43 -24.45
CA ALA A 187 5.78 12.90 -23.07
C ALA A 187 5.53 11.75 -22.08
N SER A 188 6.33 11.68 -21.03
CA SER A 188 6.01 10.90 -19.83
C SER A 188 5.04 11.72 -18.98
N SER A 189 3.95 11.10 -18.52
CA SER A 189 3.01 11.73 -17.59
C SER A 189 3.50 11.70 -16.14
N ILE A 190 4.54 10.89 -15.87
CA ILE A 190 5.20 10.73 -14.58
C ILE A 190 6.19 11.88 -14.40
N THR A 191 6.09 12.59 -13.28
CA THR A 191 6.95 13.75 -13.00
C THR A 191 8.38 13.33 -12.70
N ALA A 192 9.33 14.27 -12.87
CA ALA A 192 10.74 14.02 -12.54
C ALA A 192 10.93 13.65 -11.05
N SER A 193 10.14 14.21 -10.13
CA SER A 193 10.20 13.85 -8.70
C SER A 193 9.73 12.42 -8.45
N GLN A 194 8.63 12.01 -9.07
CA GLN A 194 8.12 10.63 -8.98
C GLN A 194 9.11 9.62 -9.56
N ALA A 195 9.68 9.93 -10.74
CA ALA A 195 10.68 9.07 -11.36
C ALA A 195 11.93 8.92 -10.48
N ARG A 196 12.44 10.02 -9.90
CA ARG A 196 13.58 9.99 -8.97
C ARG A 196 13.32 9.19 -7.70
N ALA A 197 12.09 9.21 -7.18
CA ALA A 197 11.73 8.48 -5.96
C ALA A 197 12.00 6.96 -6.06
N VAL A 198 11.92 6.41 -7.26
CA VAL A 198 12.16 4.98 -7.58
C VAL A 198 13.32 4.75 -8.54
N ASN A 199 14.15 5.77 -8.78
CA ASN A 199 15.29 5.73 -9.70
C ASN A 199 14.92 5.31 -11.14
N TRP A 200 13.75 5.72 -11.62
CA TRP A 200 13.42 5.62 -13.04
C TRP A 200 14.11 6.73 -13.82
N ASN A 201 14.74 6.35 -14.93
CA ASN A 201 15.22 7.32 -15.90
C ASN A 201 14.20 7.46 -17.04
N LEU A 202 13.25 8.38 -16.85
CA LEU A 202 12.26 8.75 -17.87
C LEU A 202 12.68 10.02 -18.64
N SER A 203 13.96 10.39 -18.54
CA SER A 203 14.51 11.62 -19.11
C SER A 203 15.08 11.31 -20.50
N GLY A 204 14.43 11.79 -21.57
CA GLY A 204 14.98 11.70 -22.93
C GLY A 204 13.94 11.73 -24.04
N THR A 205 14.39 11.92 -25.28
CA THR A 205 13.61 11.85 -26.52
C THR A 205 13.37 10.40 -26.98
N GLY A 206 13.10 9.49 -26.04
CA GLY A 206 12.67 8.12 -26.35
C GLY A 206 11.24 8.11 -26.90
N PRO A 207 10.77 6.99 -27.50
CA PRO A 207 9.38 6.82 -27.95
C PRO A 207 8.44 6.61 -26.76
N TRP A 208 8.44 7.56 -25.84
CA TRP A 208 7.58 7.59 -24.68
C TRP A 208 6.16 7.93 -25.10
N SER A 209 5.20 7.24 -24.52
CA SER A 209 3.80 7.66 -24.57
C SER A 209 3.22 7.64 -23.17
N GLY A 210 2.41 8.63 -22.84
CA GLY A 210 1.93 8.80 -21.47
C GLY A 210 0.52 9.35 -21.36
N ILE A 211 -0.11 9.09 -20.22
CA ILE A 211 -1.41 9.64 -19.86
C ILE A 211 -1.50 9.84 -18.35
N THR A 212 -2.24 10.87 -17.93
CA THR A 212 -2.68 11.04 -16.54
C THR A 212 -4.19 10.88 -16.47
N ILE A 213 -4.66 9.95 -15.66
CA ILE A 213 -6.08 9.71 -15.40
C ILE A 213 -6.38 10.24 -14.00
N ARG A 214 -7.20 11.29 -13.93
CA ARG A 214 -7.71 11.79 -12.65
C ARG A 214 -9.07 11.20 -12.34
N ARG A 215 -9.31 10.81 -11.10
CA ARG A 215 -10.59 10.23 -10.67
C ARG A 215 -11.19 11.00 -9.51
N ALA A 216 -12.52 11.02 -9.47
CA ALA A 216 -13.27 11.63 -8.37
C ALA A 216 -13.40 10.66 -7.18
N GLY A 217 -13.55 11.25 -5.99
CA GLY A 217 -13.73 10.53 -4.72
C GLY A 217 -12.47 9.75 -4.32
N ASP A 218 -12.67 8.55 -3.77
CA ASP A 218 -11.61 7.71 -3.19
C ASP A 218 -10.87 6.84 -4.20
N LYS A 219 -11.11 7.05 -5.49
CA LYS A 219 -10.41 6.29 -6.52
C LYS A 219 -9.00 6.86 -6.70
N PRO A 220 -7.99 6.00 -6.92
CA PRO A 220 -6.65 6.46 -7.20
C PRO A 220 -6.58 7.19 -8.53
N ASP A 221 -5.75 8.23 -8.56
CA ASP A 221 -5.24 8.84 -9.78
C ASP A 221 -4.12 7.96 -10.36
N HIS A 222 -3.98 7.93 -11.69
CA HIS A 222 -2.94 7.16 -12.38
C HIS A 222 -2.11 8.06 -13.28
N ALA A 223 -0.80 8.10 -13.08
CA ALA A 223 0.15 8.58 -14.09
C ALA A 223 0.84 7.37 -14.71
N ILE A 224 0.63 7.17 -16.01
CA ILE A 224 1.13 6.03 -16.77
C ILE A 224 2.10 6.53 -17.85
N ALA A 225 3.33 6.04 -17.83
CA ALA A 225 4.27 6.19 -18.93
C ALA A 225 4.57 4.81 -19.54
N VAL A 226 4.72 4.77 -20.85
CA VAL A 226 5.00 3.56 -21.61
C VAL A 226 6.22 3.82 -22.48
N ASP A 227 7.22 2.95 -22.36
CA ASP A 227 8.32 2.87 -23.31
C ASP A 227 7.92 1.96 -24.47
N LEU A 228 7.85 2.54 -25.67
CA LEU A 228 7.53 1.85 -26.92
C LEU A 228 8.75 1.67 -27.82
N HIS A 229 9.97 1.62 -27.27
CA HIS A 229 11.19 1.37 -28.05
C HIS A 229 11.12 0.05 -28.83
N ASP A 230 10.57 -0.98 -28.20
CA ASP A 230 10.10 -2.19 -28.84
C ASP A 230 8.58 -2.32 -28.62
N PRO A 231 7.75 -2.09 -29.65
CA PRO A 231 6.30 -2.09 -29.51
C PRO A 231 5.71 -3.49 -29.23
N ASP A 232 6.48 -4.57 -29.46
CA ASP A 232 6.04 -5.93 -29.16
C ASP A 232 6.26 -6.30 -27.69
N VAL A 233 7.24 -5.66 -27.03
CA VAL A 233 7.55 -5.82 -25.60
C VAL A 233 7.59 -4.49 -24.82
N PRO A 234 6.47 -3.73 -24.80
CA PRO A 234 6.42 -2.44 -24.12
C PRO A 234 6.71 -2.56 -22.62
N THR A 235 7.43 -1.56 -22.08
CA THR A 235 7.64 -1.42 -20.64
C THR A 235 6.72 -0.33 -20.09
N VAL A 236 5.91 -0.68 -19.10
CA VAL A 236 4.90 0.18 -18.50
C VAL A 236 5.40 0.63 -17.13
N TYR A 237 5.25 1.92 -16.87
CA TYR A 237 5.53 2.57 -15.60
C TYR A 237 4.23 3.20 -15.10
N VAL A 238 3.88 2.95 -13.85
CA VAL A 238 2.64 3.40 -13.24
C VAL A 238 2.93 4.03 -11.89
N VAL A 239 2.40 5.22 -11.68
CA VAL A 239 2.25 5.82 -10.36
C VAL A 239 0.76 5.90 -10.07
N SER A 240 0.32 5.14 -9.07
CA SER A 240 -1.06 5.17 -8.58
C SER A 240 -1.12 5.89 -7.24
N THR A 241 -1.93 6.95 -7.14
CA THR A 241 -1.99 7.83 -5.98
C THR A 241 -3.40 7.84 -5.40
N VAL A 242 -3.53 7.38 -4.15
CA VAL A 242 -4.77 7.46 -3.36
C VAL A 242 -4.66 8.64 -2.41
N ASN A 243 -5.65 9.54 -2.44
CA ASN A 243 -5.72 10.71 -1.56
C ASN A 243 -6.80 10.48 -0.50
N PHE A 244 -6.41 10.40 0.77
CA PHE A 244 -7.35 10.09 1.87
C PHE A 244 -8.16 11.29 2.35
N GLN A 245 -7.73 12.52 2.01
CA GLN A 245 -8.41 13.75 2.43
C GLN A 245 -9.81 13.94 1.81
N HIS A 246 -10.13 13.24 0.72
CA HIS A 246 -11.42 13.37 0.02
C HIS A 246 -12.47 12.29 0.39
N GLY A 247 -12.13 11.31 1.24
CA GLY A 247 -12.99 10.16 1.50
C GLY A 247 -13.92 10.24 2.71
N PHE A 248 -13.77 11.25 3.55
CA PHE A 248 -14.56 11.39 4.79
C PHE A 248 -15.44 12.63 4.85
N GLY A 249 -15.51 13.43 3.76
CA GLY A 249 -16.35 14.62 3.66
C GLY A 249 -17.30 14.51 2.47
N GLY A 250 -18.40 13.78 2.65
CA GLY A 250 -19.51 13.81 1.70
C GLY A 250 -20.18 15.19 1.67
N ASN A 251 -20.57 15.64 0.48
CA ASN A 251 -21.60 16.67 0.32
C ASN A 251 -22.97 16.11 0.72
#